data_AF-E5B9E8-F1
#
_entry.id   AF-E5B9E8-F1
#
_cell.length_a   1.000
_cell.length_b   1.000
_cell.length_c   1.000
_cell.angle_alpha   90.00
_cell.angle_beta   90.00
_cell.angle_gamma   90.00
#
_symmetry.space_group_name_H-M   'P 1'
#
loop_
_entity.id
_entity.type
_entity.pdbx_description
1 polymer ?
#
loop_
_entity_poly.entity_id
_entity_poly.type
_entity_poly.pdbx_seq_one_letter_code
_entity_poly.pdbx_strand_id
1 'polypeptide(L)'
;MPEQHYAHRERVQLSEKSEILKLYALVDGIQYDRFFDEPLEEAAGVRSLFSLPEDKVLACAGPWLLDESDLSQEHLTKIRQLERNYPAVSWLISEQPFFTLARHFESSLRVSLPSKETGLFRFYDCRVLKMLPELLSSQQMTHLMKYAVRWIFLYEGKVSGYQIDRESLSVSMLRSYAENKEKS
;
A
#
# COMPACT_ATOMS: atom_id res chain seq x y z
N MET A 1 -4.67 -21.74 16.17
CA MET A 1 -4.29 -21.21 14.84
C MET A 1 -3.89 -19.77 15.08
N PRO A 2 -2.65 -19.32 14.81
CA PRO A 2 -2.38 -17.89 14.84
C PRO A 2 -3.33 -17.21 13.85
N GLU A 3 -4.03 -16.15 14.27
CA GLU A 3 -4.98 -15.46 13.41
C GLU A 3 -4.28 -14.99 12.12
N GLN A 4 -4.80 -15.39 10.96
CA GLN A 4 -4.28 -14.90 9.67
C GLN A 4 -4.43 -13.39 9.59
N HIS A 5 -3.38 -12.67 9.20
CA HIS A 5 -3.39 -11.21 9.01
C HIS A 5 -4.58 -10.74 8.16
N TYR A 6 -5.20 -9.60 8.52
CA TYR A 6 -6.44 -9.13 7.90
C TYR A 6 -6.35 -9.02 6.37
N ALA A 7 -5.22 -8.58 5.82
CA ALA A 7 -5.10 -8.40 4.38
C ALA A 7 -5.09 -9.74 3.63
N HIS A 8 -4.55 -10.79 4.25
CA HIS A 8 -4.64 -12.14 3.72
C HIS A 8 -6.08 -12.65 3.74
N ARG A 9 -6.83 -12.42 4.84
CA ARG A 9 -8.25 -12.81 4.94
C ARG A 9 -9.08 -12.15 3.84
N GLU A 10 -8.88 -10.85 3.63
CA GLU A 10 -9.55 -10.06 2.59
C GLU A 10 -9.24 -10.57 1.18
N ARG A 11 -7.98 -10.93 0.89
CA ARG A 11 -7.61 -11.53 -0.40
C ARG A 11 -8.29 -12.87 -0.62
N VAL A 12 -8.29 -13.75 0.38
CA VAL A 12 -8.91 -15.08 0.29
C VAL A 12 -10.41 -14.96 -0.01
N GLN A 13 -11.12 -14.07 0.69
CA GLN A 13 -12.54 -13.81 0.44
C GLN A 13 -12.82 -13.30 -0.97
N LEU A 14 -11.94 -12.47 -1.53
CA LEU A 14 -12.07 -12.01 -2.91
C LEU A 14 -11.69 -13.10 -3.93
N SER A 15 -10.77 -14.00 -3.56
CA SER A 15 -10.29 -15.07 -4.46
C SER A 15 -11.33 -16.14 -4.76
N GLU A 16 -12.36 -16.28 -3.93
CA GLU A 16 -13.56 -17.07 -4.25
C GLU A 16 -14.23 -16.61 -5.56
N LYS A 17 -13.92 -15.39 -6.03
CA LYS A 17 -14.44 -14.80 -7.27
C LYS A 17 -13.38 -14.63 -8.38
N SER A 18 -12.09 -14.80 -8.08
CA SER A 18 -10.97 -14.62 -9.03
C SER A 18 -9.68 -15.27 -8.52
N GLU A 19 -9.17 -16.29 -9.23
CA GLU A 19 -7.99 -17.07 -8.80
C GLU A 19 -6.64 -16.32 -8.95
N ILE A 20 -6.61 -15.17 -9.64
CA ILE A 20 -5.37 -14.46 -9.99
C ILE A 20 -5.01 -13.32 -9.02
N LEU A 21 -5.71 -13.20 -7.89
CA LEU A 21 -5.48 -12.11 -6.94
C LEU A 21 -4.21 -12.32 -6.12
N LYS A 22 -3.33 -11.31 -6.20
CA LYS A 22 -2.08 -11.19 -5.44
C LYS A 22 -2.21 -10.16 -4.32
N LEU A 23 -1.36 -10.30 -3.31
CA LEU A 23 -1.23 -9.36 -2.20
C LEU A 23 0.10 -8.61 -2.32
N TYR A 24 0.04 -7.30 -2.22
CA TYR A 24 1.23 -6.45 -2.19
C TYR A 24 1.21 -5.55 -0.97
N ALA A 25 2.36 -5.31 -0.36
CA ALA A 25 2.52 -4.31 0.68
C ALA A 25 3.13 -3.03 0.08
N LEU A 26 2.60 -1.88 0.48
CA LEU A 26 3.18 -0.57 0.23
C LEU A 26 3.70 -0.01 1.55
N VAL A 27 5.00 0.26 1.61
CA VAL A 27 5.75 0.51 2.85
C VAL A 27 6.46 1.87 2.78
N ASP A 28 6.33 2.70 3.82
CA ASP A 28 7.13 3.92 3.99
C ASP A 28 8.56 3.54 4.41
N GLY A 29 9.52 3.67 3.49
CA GLY A 29 10.91 3.28 3.71
C GLY A 29 11.61 4.05 4.83
N ILE A 30 11.26 5.33 5.06
CA ILE A 30 11.81 6.11 6.19
C ILE A 30 11.37 5.50 7.51
N GLN A 31 10.10 5.10 7.61
CA GLN A 31 9.57 4.52 8.85
C GLN A 31 10.12 3.12 9.09
N TYR A 32 10.31 2.33 8.01
CA TYR A 32 10.96 1.03 8.10
C TYR A 32 12.39 1.17 8.64
N ASP A 33 13.20 2.01 8.02
CA ASP A 33 14.60 2.26 8.42
C ASP A 33 14.70 2.73 9.88
N ARG A 34 13.87 3.70 10.28
CA ARG A 34 13.84 4.20 11.66
C ARG A 34 13.45 3.15 12.69
N PHE A 35 12.61 2.19 12.33
CA PHE A 35 12.11 1.19 13.28
C PHE A 35 13.04 -0.01 13.42
N PHE A 36 13.73 -0.40 12.34
CA PHE A 36 14.62 -1.56 12.32
C PHE A 36 16.11 -1.21 12.33
N ASP A 37 16.47 0.06 12.19
CA ASP A 37 17.84 0.55 11.99
C ASP A 37 18.52 -0.12 10.78
N GLU A 38 17.73 -0.34 9.73
CA GLU A 38 18.10 -1.07 8.51
C GLU A 38 17.23 -0.60 7.33
N PRO A 39 17.81 -0.11 6.22
CA PRO A 39 17.04 0.30 5.06
C PRO A 39 16.48 -0.90 4.28
N LEU A 40 15.39 -0.68 3.55
CA LEU A 40 14.94 -1.63 2.53
C LEU A 40 15.90 -1.62 1.33
N GLU A 41 16.11 -2.80 0.75
CA GLU A 41 16.96 -3.01 -0.42
C GLU A 41 16.18 -3.68 -1.56
N GLU A 42 16.59 -3.41 -2.81
CA GLU A 42 16.00 -4.04 -3.99
C GLU A 42 16.26 -5.56 -3.97
N ALA A 43 15.19 -6.34 -4.14
CA ALA A 43 15.25 -7.79 -4.18
C ALA A 43 14.13 -8.35 -5.08
N ALA A 44 14.07 -9.67 -5.24
CA ALA A 44 12.92 -10.30 -5.89
C ALA A 44 11.64 -9.91 -5.13
N GLY A 45 10.68 -9.31 -5.84
CA GLY A 45 9.44 -8.83 -5.26
C GLY A 45 9.57 -7.64 -4.32
N VAL A 46 10.71 -6.95 -4.23
CA VAL A 46 10.91 -5.75 -3.38
C VAL A 46 11.51 -4.64 -4.23
N ARG A 47 10.79 -3.53 -4.35
CA ARG A 47 11.21 -2.41 -5.20
C ARG A 47 10.87 -1.05 -4.61
N SER A 48 11.80 -0.11 -4.71
CA SER A 48 11.55 1.29 -4.46
C SER A 48 10.74 1.92 -5.59
N LEU A 49 9.71 2.68 -5.25
CA LEU A 49 8.95 3.47 -6.23
C LEU A 49 9.63 4.81 -6.55
N PHE A 50 10.76 5.11 -5.91
CA PHE A 50 11.65 6.19 -6.30
C PHE A 50 12.58 5.71 -7.41
N SER A 51 12.02 5.66 -8.64
CA SER A 51 12.68 5.05 -9.79
C SER A 51 13.47 6.03 -10.67
N LEU A 52 13.33 7.35 -10.47
CA LEU A 52 14.07 8.33 -11.27
C LEU A 52 15.54 8.43 -10.82
N PRO A 53 16.49 8.70 -11.74
CA PRO A 53 17.91 8.82 -11.42
C PRO A 53 18.21 9.79 -10.27
N GLU A 54 17.51 10.93 -10.22
CA GLU A 54 17.63 11.93 -9.17
C GLU A 54 17.13 11.45 -7.80
N ASP A 55 16.21 10.48 -7.77
CA ASP A 55 15.65 9.95 -6.52
C ASP A 55 16.50 8.83 -5.93
N LYS A 56 17.46 8.26 -6.68
CA LYS A 56 18.23 7.08 -6.25
C LYS A 56 18.93 7.27 -4.92
N VAL A 57 19.44 8.47 -4.66
CA VAL A 57 20.10 8.82 -3.40
C VAL A 57 19.13 8.77 -2.20
N LEU A 58 17.84 8.94 -2.46
CA LEU A 58 16.76 8.94 -1.48
C LEU A 58 15.88 7.68 -1.57
N ALA A 59 16.24 6.69 -2.40
CA ALA A 59 15.37 5.55 -2.69
C ALA A 59 15.06 4.71 -1.45
N CYS A 60 16.02 4.58 -0.52
CA CYS A 60 15.81 3.94 0.78
C CYS A 60 14.73 4.64 1.62
N ALA A 61 14.63 5.96 1.50
CA ALA A 61 13.63 6.80 2.16
C ALA A 61 12.31 6.92 1.36
N GLY A 62 12.23 6.32 0.18
CA GLY A 62 11.04 6.33 -0.66
C GLY A 62 9.96 5.35 -0.18
N PRO A 63 8.81 5.34 -0.85
CA PRO A 63 7.86 4.25 -0.71
C PRO A 63 8.35 3.01 -1.46
N TRP A 64 8.14 1.85 -0.84
CA TRP A 64 8.51 0.55 -1.38
C TRP A 64 7.27 -0.29 -1.66
N LEU A 65 7.24 -0.96 -2.80
CA LEU A 65 6.25 -1.97 -3.14
C LEU A 65 6.87 -3.36 -2.97
N LEU A 66 6.18 -4.22 -2.21
CA LEU A 66 6.61 -5.57 -1.91
C LEU A 66 5.54 -6.58 -2.38
N ASP A 67 5.89 -7.61 -3.13
CA ASP A 67 5.03 -8.77 -3.45
C ASP A 67 5.08 -9.77 -2.29
N GLU A 68 3.95 -9.97 -1.61
CA GLU A 68 3.87 -10.85 -0.43
C GLU A 68 4.33 -12.28 -0.74
N SER A 69 4.11 -12.75 -1.97
CA SER A 69 4.46 -14.11 -2.38
C SER A 69 5.97 -14.35 -2.54
N ASP A 70 6.74 -13.28 -2.74
CA ASP A 70 8.21 -13.33 -2.87
C ASP A 70 8.92 -13.06 -1.54
N LEU A 71 8.21 -12.64 -0.48
CA LEU A 71 8.79 -12.31 0.82
C LEU A 71 9.03 -13.54 1.70
N SER A 72 10.14 -13.52 2.44
CA SER A 72 10.37 -14.46 3.53
C SER A 72 9.41 -14.23 4.70
N GLN A 73 9.18 -15.26 5.52
CA GLN A 73 8.35 -15.12 6.72
C GLN A 73 8.93 -14.12 7.74
N GLU A 74 10.25 -13.97 7.77
CA GLU A 74 10.92 -12.96 8.58
C GLU A 74 10.58 -11.54 8.10
N HIS A 75 10.68 -11.27 6.80
CA HIS A 75 10.27 -9.98 6.23
C HIS A 75 8.79 -9.69 6.48
N LEU A 76 7.90 -10.66 6.28
CA LEU A 76 6.48 -10.49 6.59
C LEU A 76 6.22 -10.18 8.06
N THR A 77 7.00 -10.77 8.96
CA THR A 77 6.93 -10.47 10.40
C THR A 77 7.37 -9.03 10.68
N LYS A 78 8.49 -8.57 10.08
CA LYS A 78 8.93 -7.16 10.17
C LYS A 78 7.86 -6.20 9.66
N ILE A 79 7.28 -6.44 8.47
CA ILE A 79 6.22 -5.59 7.91
C ILE A 79 4.99 -5.50 8.83
N ARG A 80 4.55 -6.63 9.41
CA ARG A 80 3.43 -6.64 10.37
C ARG A 80 3.76 -5.92 11.68
N GLN A 81 5.00 -6.01 12.15
CA GLN A 81 5.45 -5.25 13.32
C GLN A 81 5.45 -3.75 13.02
N LEU A 82 5.95 -3.33 11.86
CA LEU A 82 5.95 -1.93 11.44
C LEU A 82 4.53 -1.37 11.38
N GLU A 83 3.61 -2.08 10.71
CA GLU A 83 2.19 -1.72 10.59
C GLU A 83 1.52 -1.48 11.95
N ARG A 84 1.81 -2.32 12.94
CA ARG A 84 1.21 -2.22 14.28
C ARG A 84 1.70 -1.00 15.06
N ASN A 85 2.91 -0.51 14.76
CA ASN A 85 3.56 0.58 15.49
C ASN A 85 3.46 1.92 14.76
N TYR A 86 3.37 1.93 13.43
CA TYR A 86 3.38 3.13 12.60
C TYR A 86 2.35 3.07 11.46
N PRO A 87 1.77 4.22 11.05
CA PRO A 87 0.89 4.32 9.88
C PRO A 87 1.70 4.27 8.56
N ALA A 88 2.54 3.26 8.42
CA ALA A 88 3.60 3.15 7.42
C ALA A 88 3.40 1.99 6.45
N VAL A 89 2.36 1.17 6.63
CA VAL A 89 2.10 -0.01 5.82
C VAL A 89 0.65 -0.02 5.37
N SER A 90 0.44 -0.21 4.08
CA SER A 90 -0.87 -0.51 3.52
C SER A 90 -0.76 -1.68 2.55
N TRP A 91 -1.88 -2.35 2.30
CA TRP A 91 -1.96 -3.57 1.51
C TRP A 91 -2.86 -3.40 0.30
N LEU A 92 -2.40 -3.90 -0.82
CA LEU A 92 -3.02 -3.82 -2.12
C LEU A 92 -3.37 -5.22 -2.60
N ILE A 93 -4.62 -5.44 -2.94
CA ILE A 93 -5.09 -6.65 -3.62
C ILE A 93 -5.26 -6.30 -5.08
N SER A 94 -4.54 -7.01 -5.96
CA SER A 94 -4.49 -6.70 -7.39
C SER A 94 -4.35 -7.97 -8.22
N GLU A 95 -4.89 -7.92 -9.43
CA GLU A 95 -4.67 -8.93 -10.48
C GLU A 95 -3.47 -8.57 -11.37
N GLN A 96 -2.91 -7.37 -11.22
CA GLN A 96 -1.82 -6.91 -12.06
C GLN A 96 -0.49 -7.52 -11.61
N PRO A 97 0.42 -7.79 -12.57
CA PRO A 97 1.80 -8.15 -12.24
C PRO A 97 2.51 -7.05 -11.45
N PHE A 98 3.44 -7.46 -10.59
CA PHE A 98 4.23 -6.58 -9.70
C PHE A 98 4.78 -5.34 -10.40
N PHE A 99 5.45 -5.50 -11.54
CA PHE A 99 6.07 -4.38 -12.26
C PHE A 99 5.05 -3.39 -12.86
N THR A 100 3.90 -3.88 -13.32
CA THR A 100 2.81 -3.03 -13.82
C THR A 100 2.25 -2.17 -12.68
N LEU A 101 2.07 -2.78 -11.50
CA LEU A 101 1.59 -2.09 -10.31
C LEU A 101 2.61 -1.06 -9.80
N ALA A 102 3.91 -1.43 -9.76
CA ALA A 102 4.98 -0.52 -9.39
C ALA A 102 5.00 0.73 -10.29
N ARG A 103 5.03 0.55 -11.61
CA ARG A 103 5.04 1.68 -12.57
C ARG A 103 3.84 2.61 -12.43
N HIS A 104 2.66 2.06 -12.13
CA HIS A 104 1.46 2.86 -11.91
C HIS A 104 1.63 3.79 -10.70
N PHE A 105 2.10 3.24 -9.58
CA PHE A 105 2.34 4.03 -8.38
C PHE A 105 3.51 4.99 -8.52
N GLU A 106 4.59 4.60 -9.19
CA GLU A 106 5.70 5.51 -9.57
C GLU A 106 5.16 6.75 -10.30
N SER A 107 4.28 6.55 -11.29
CA SER A 107 3.66 7.66 -12.04
C SER A 107 2.68 8.50 -11.22
N SER A 108 2.20 7.98 -10.10
CA SER A 108 1.25 8.67 -9.20
C SER A 108 1.94 9.44 -8.07
N LEU A 109 3.26 9.25 -7.87
CA LEU A 109 4.01 9.91 -6.78
C LEU A 109 4.23 11.39 -7.02
N ARG A 110 4.43 11.81 -8.27
CA ARG A 110 4.67 13.22 -8.61
C ARG A 110 3.36 13.86 -9.05
N VAL A 111 2.94 14.90 -8.36
CA VAL A 111 1.71 15.65 -8.67
C VAL A 111 2.01 17.12 -8.91
N SER A 112 1.26 17.74 -9.82
CA SER A 112 1.31 19.18 -10.03
C SER A 112 0.31 19.86 -9.12
N LEU A 113 0.78 20.82 -8.33
CA LEU A 113 -0.08 21.69 -7.54
C LEU A 113 -0.71 22.77 -8.44
N PRO A 114 -1.80 23.44 -8.00
CA PRO A 114 -2.38 24.57 -8.73
C PRO A 114 -1.37 25.71 -9.01
N SER A 115 -0.34 25.85 -8.17
CA SER A 115 0.78 26.78 -8.35
C SER A 115 1.75 26.40 -9.47
N LYS A 116 1.57 25.24 -10.12
CA LYS A 116 2.48 24.59 -11.09
C LYS A 116 3.77 24.03 -10.48
N GLU A 117 3.92 24.08 -9.17
CA GLU A 117 4.98 23.36 -8.46
C GLU A 117 4.71 21.85 -8.49
N THR A 118 5.78 21.06 -8.53
CA THR A 118 5.69 19.60 -8.41
C THR A 118 5.86 19.21 -6.96
N GLY A 119 4.92 18.42 -6.44
CA GLY A 119 4.95 17.86 -5.09
C GLY A 119 5.05 16.34 -5.11
N LEU A 120 5.51 15.78 -3.98
CA LEU A 120 5.44 14.35 -3.73
C LEU A 120 4.10 14.02 -3.04
N PHE A 121 3.28 13.20 -3.70
CA PHE A 121 2.03 12.73 -3.14
C PHE A 121 2.25 11.47 -2.30
N ARG A 122 2.23 11.65 -0.97
CA ARG A 122 2.52 10.59 0.00
C ARG A 122 1.33 9.64 0.25
N PHE A 123 0.70 9.09 -0.79
CA PHE A 123 -0.44 8.16 -0.65
C PHE A 123 -0.08 6.86 0.10
N TYR A 124 1.21 6.57 0.26
CA TYR A 124 1.74 5.43 1.02
C TYR A 124 1.73 5.64 2.55
N ASP A 125 1.56 6.88 3.02
CA ASP A 125 1.37 7.19 4.44
C ASP A 125 -0.11 6.99 4.79
N CYS A 126 -0.42 6.12 5.77
CA CYS A 126 -1.82 5.80 6.07
C CYS A 126 -2.63 7.01 6.55
N ARG A 127 -1.97 8.06 7.08
CA ARG A 127 -2.64 9.32 7.46
C ARG A 127 -3.14 10.07 6.24
N VAL A 128 -2.37 10.07 5.15
CA VAL A 128 -2.76 10.66 3.86
C VAL A 128 -3.76 9.74 3.15
N LEU A 129 -3.51 8.42 3.19
CA LEU A 129 -4.36 7.41 2.57
C LEU A 129 -5.80 7.51 3.08
N LYS A 130 -6.00 7.70 4.39
CA LYS A 130 -7.33 7.92 5.01
C LYS A 130 -8.07 9.14 4.44
N MET A 131 -7.33 10.18 4.07
CA MET A 131 -7.88 11.47 3.62
C MET A 131 -8.10 11.53 2.11
N LEU A 132 -7.80 10.47 1.34
CA LEU A 132 -7.91 10.50 -0.13
C LEU A 132 -9.26 11.01 -0.66
N PRO A 133 -10.43 10.64 -0.10
CA PRO A 133 -11.72 11.15 -0.59
C PRO A 133 -11.91 12.66 -0.45
N GLU A 134 -11.16 13.30 0.46
CA GLU A 134 -11.17 14.75 0.67
C GLU A 134 -10.13 15.45 -0.22
N LEU A 135 -9.05 14.76 -0.57
CA LEU A 135 -7.92 15.30 -1.33
C LEU A 135 -8.08 15.15 -2.84
N LEU A 136 -8.79 14.11 -3.29
CA LEU A 136 -8.88 13.73 -4.69
C LEU A 136 -10.32 13.83 -5.19
N SER A 137 -10.49 14.31 -6.43
CA SER A 137 -11.73 14.13 -7.16
C SER A 137 -12.00 12.65 -7.43
N SER A 138 -13.25 12.28 -7.70
CA SER A 138 -13.60 10.89 -8.03
C SER A 138 -12.78 10.33 -9.19
N GLN A 139 -12.49 11.15 -10.21
CA GLN A 139 -11.65 10.75 -11.34
C GLN A 139 -10.20 10.45 -10.93
N GLN A 140 -9.62 11.28 -10.06
CA GLN A 140 -8.27 11.07 -9.54
C GLN A 140 -8.22 9.84 -8.62
N MET A 141 -9.24 9.63 -7.79
CA MET A 141 -9.36 8.44 -6.95
C MET A 141 -9.45 7.17 -7.79
N THR A 142 -10.31 7.15 -8.82
CA THR A 142 -10.42 6.02 -9.76
C THR A 142 -9.10 5.79 -10.52
N HIS A 143 -8.38 6.85 -10.89
CA HIS A 143 -7.06 6.72 -11.52
C HIS A 143 -6.05 6.08 -10.56
N LEU A 144 -5.95 6.56 -9.32
CA LEU A 144 -5.04 6.01 -8.32
C LEU A 144 -5.36 4.53 -8.03
N MET A 145 -6.64 4.18 -7.90
CA MET A 145 -7.13 2.83 -7.64
C MET A 145 -7.18 1.91 -8.88
N LYS A 146 -6.80 2.40 -10.08
CA LYS A 146 -7.02 1.71 -11.36
C LYS A 146 -6.63 0.23 -11.36
N TYR A 147 -5.53 -0.12 -10.70
CA TYR A 147 -5.02 -1.49 -10.63
C TYR A 147 -5.23 -2.16 -9.27
N ALA A 148 -5.79 -1.47 -8.28
CA ALA A 148 -6.12 -2.04 -6.98
C ALA A 148 -7.59 -2.47 -6.96
N VAL A 149 -7.85 -3.77 -6.81
CA VAL A 149 -9.21 -4.27 -6.53
C VAL A 149 -9.65 -3.78 -5.16
N ARG A 150 -8.74 -3.88 -4.19
CA ARG A 150 -8.94 -3.41 -2.83
C ARG A 150 -7.63 -2.86 -2.27
N TRP A 151 -7.70 -1.77 -1.53
CA TRP A 151 -6.56 -1.17 -0.84
C TRP A 151 -6.94 -0.96 0.62
N ILE A 152 -6.25 -1.63 1.53
CA ILE A 152 -6.61 -1.78 2.93
C ILE A 152 -5.43 -1.40 3.82
N PHE A 153 -5.71 -0.77 4.95
CA PHE A 153 -4.71 -0.24 5.86
C PHE A 153 -5.20 -0.21 7.30
N LEU A 154 -4.27 -0.34 8.23
CA LEU A 154 -4.51 -0.20 9.66
C LEU A 154 -4.20 1.24 10.09
N TYR A 155 -5.17 1.90 10.70
CA TYR A 155 -4.96 3.24 11.26
C TYR A 155 -5.72 3.37 12.59
N GLU A 156 -5.00 3.75 13.66
CA GLU A 156 -5.57 3.89 15.02
C GLU A 156 -6.33 2.63 15.50
N GLY A 157 -5.83 1.45 15.15
CA GLY A 157 -6.44 0.17 15.53
C GLY A 157 -7.70 -0.21 14.74
N LYS A 158 -8.03 0.53 13.69
CA LYS A 158 -9.13 0.22 12.76
C LYS A 158 -8.58 -0.16 11.40
N VAL A 159 -9.05 -1.28 10.86
CA VAL A 159 -8.84 -1.63 9.46
C VAL A 159 -9.85 -0.83 8.64
N SER A 160 -9.34 -0.06 7.69
CA SER A 160 -10.10 0.69 6.72
C SER A 160 -9.59 0.36 5.32
N GLY A 161 -10.32 0.76 4.29
CA GLY A 161 -9.84 0.58 2.93
C GLY A 161 -10.77 1.12 1.87
N TYR A 162 -10.36 0.95 0.64
CA TYR A 162 -11.06 1.35 -0.57
C TYR A 162 -11.25 0.13 -1.46
N GLN A 163 -12.34 0.11 -2.21
CA GLN A 163 -12.55 -0.87 -3.28
C GLN A 163 -13.04 -0.15 -4.53
N ILE A 164 -12.63 -0.66 -5.69
CA ILE A 164 -13.12 -0.20 -6.98
C ILE A 164 -14.26 -1.10 -7.45
N ASP A 165 -15.36 -0.48 -7.85
CA ASP A 165 -16.37 -1.12 -8.66
C ASP A 165 -15.96 -0.96 -10.13
N ARG A 166 -15.71 -2.09 -10.80
CA ARG A 166 -15.24 -2.11 -12.19
C ARG A 166 -16.34 -1.78 -13.19
N GLU A 167 -17.61 -1.96 -12.84
CA GLU A 167 -18.73 -1.66 -13.73
C GLU A 167 -19.01 -0.16 -13.73
N SER A 168 -19.08 0.44 -12.55
CA SER A 168 -19.35 1.88 -12.40
C SER A 168 -18.09 2.75 -12.42
N LEU A 169 -16.90 2.15 -12.42
CA LEU A 169 -15.59 2.83 -12.28
C LEU A 169 -15.56 3.80 -11.08
N SER A 170 -16.27 3.43 -10.02
CA SER A 170 -16.38 4.22 -8.80
C SER A 170 -15.58 3.59 -7.67
N VAL A 171 -15.03 4.44 -6.81
CA VAL A 171 -14.30 4.00 -5.62
C VAL A 171 -15.15 4.24 -4.39
N SER A 172 -15.32 3.21 -3.57
CA SER A 172 -16.07 3.27 -2.32
C SER A 172 -15.18 2.89 -1.13
N MET A 173 -15.48 3.47 0.02
CA MET A 173 -14.81 3.12 1.27
C MET A 173 -15.42 1.84 1.85
N LEU A 174 -14.56 0.95 2.33
CA LEU A 174 -14.96 -0.23 3.08
C LEU A 174 -15.46 0.15 4.47
N ARG A 175 -16.39 -0.64 4.99
CA ARG A 175 -16.79 -0.51 6.41
C ARG A 175 -15.56 -0.79 7.28
N SER A 176 -15.23 0.18 8.11
CA SER A 176 -14.09 0.02 9.02
C SER A 176 -14.46 -0.88 10.18
N TYR A 177 -13.52 -1.72 10.60
CA TYR A 177 -13.68 -2.62 11.74
C TYR A 177 -12.44 -2.57 12.65
N ALA A 178 -12.62 -2.87 13.93
CA ALA A 178 -11.49 -2.93 14.86
C ALA A 178 -10.61 -4.13 14.51
N GLU A 179 -9.30 -3.93 14.44
CA GLU A 179 -8.38 -5.07 14.42
C GLU A 179 -8.23 -5.54 15.87
N ASN A 180 -8.54 -6.82 16.12
CA ASN A 180 -8.38 -7.41 17.44
C ASN A 180 -6.89 -7.33 17.83
N LYS A 181 -6.55 -6.45 18.78
CA LYS A 181 -5.21 -6.42 19.37
C LYS A 181 -5.04 -7.66 20.23
N GLU A 182 -4.24 -8.62 19.78
CA GLU A 182 -3.69 -9.62 20.69
C GLU A 182 -2.92 -8.89 21.79
N LYS A 183 -3.28 -9.14 23.05
CA LYS A 183 -2.40 -8.90 24.19
C LYS A 183 -1.20 -9.81 23.99
N SER A 184 -0.07 -9.23 23.61
CA SER A 184 1.22 -9.92 23.57
C SER A 184 1.63 -10.38 24.96
#